data_AF-A0A3D4JS71-F1
#
_entry.id   AF-A0A3D4JS71-F1
#
_cell.length_a   1.000
_cell.length_b   1.000
_cell.length_c   1.000
_cell.angle_alpha   90.00
_cell.angle_beta   90.00
_cell.angle_gamma   90.00
#
_symmetry.space_group_name_H-M   'P 1'
#
loop_
_entity.id
_entity.type
_entity.pdbx_description
1 polymer ?
#
loop_
_entity_poly.entity_id
_entity_poly.type
_entity_poly.pdbx_seq_one_letter_code
_entity_poly.pdbx_strand_id
1 'polypeptide(L)' 'MSKAKKNKRPSANASNLFEVESIINFKEMPLEVAIKMLKASEIFVSEEEASEILSLLHTLAKVTIKEFLLNN' A
#
# COMPACT_ATOMS: atom_id res chain seq x y z
N MET A 1 -25.64 12.76 47.28
CA MET A 1 -24.44 12.14 46.67
C MET A 1 -24.81 10.68 46.39
N SER A 2 -24.70 10.07 45.21
CA SER A 2 -23.57 10.03 44.26
C SER A 2 -24.07 9.81 42.82
N LYS A 3 -23.38 10.41 41.86
CA LYS A 3 -23.63 10.24 40.42
C LYS A 3 -23.03 8.91 39.95
N ALA A 4 -23.85 8.01 39.40
CA ALA A 4 -23.38 6.80 38.73
C ALA A 4 -22.64 7.18 37.44
N LYS A 5 -21.30 7.15 37.47
CA LYS A 5 -20.45 7.29 36.27
C LYS A 5 -20.59 6.02 35.42
N LYS A 6 -21.37 6.11 34.33
CA LYS A 6 -21.33 5.14 33.23
C LYS A 6 -19.95 5.23 32.59
N ASN A 7 -19.04 4.32 32.95
CA ASN A 7 -17.83 4.06 32.19
C ASN A 7 -18.25 3.50 30.82
N LYS A 8 -18.31 4.36 29.80
CA LYS A 8 -18.32 3.95 28.40
C LYS A 8 -16.98 3.27 28.15
N ARG A 9 -16.97 1.94 28.20
CA ARG A 9 -15.89 1.15 27.61
C ARG A 9 -15.86 1.52 26.12
N PRO A 10 -14.73 1.99 25.56
CA PRO A 10 -14.63 2.07 24.12
C PRO A 10 -14.75 0.64 23.62
N SER A 11 -15.82 0.33 22.89
CA SER A 11 -15.94 -0.91 22.16
C SER A 11 -14.81 -0.90 21.13
N ALA A 12 -13.76 -1.64 21.42
CA ALA A 12 -12.70 -1.98 20.48
C ALA A 12 -13.29 -2.88 19.38
N ASN A 13 -14.09 -2.29 18.50
CA ASN A 13 -14.61 -2.90 17.27
C ASN A 13 -14.11 -2.12 16.06
N ALA A 14 -12.79 -1.90 16.00
CA ALA A 14 -12.10 -1.38 14.84
C ALA A 14 -10.76 -2.11 14.61
N SER A 15 -10.64 -3.35 15.08
CA SER A 15 -9.49 -4.21 14.76
C SER A 15 -9.87 -5.08 13.56
N ASN A 16 -9.46 -4.65 12.36
CA ASN A 16 -9.11 -5.47 11.19
C ASN A 16 -9.29 -4.74 9.85
N LEU A 17 -9.36 -3.40 9.85
CA LEU A 17 -8.77 -2.68 8.72
C LEU A 17 -7.27 -2.61 9.02
N PHE A 18 -6.56 -3.69 8.74
CA PHE A 18 -5.11 -3.73 8.79
C PHE A 18 -4.64 -2.79 7.66
N GLU A 19 -4.40 -1.52 7.99
CA GLU A 19 -3.86 -0.52 7.07
C GLU A 19 -2.49 -1.02 6.61
N VAL A 20 -2.44 -1.61 5.42
CA VAL A 20 -1.21 -2.15 4.81
C VAL A 20 -0.12 -1.07 4.72
N GLU A 21 -0.53 0.20 4.62
CA GLU A 21 0.35 1.38 4.70
C GLU A 21 1.15 1.47 6.01
N SER A 22 0.59 1.00 7.13
CA SER A 22 1.24 1.13 8.45
C SER A 22 2.39 0.15 8.68
N ILE A 23 2.44 -0.96 7.93
CA ILE A 23 3.43 -2.04 8.15
C ILE A 23 4.57 -1.97 7.15
N ILE A 24 4.30 -1.48 5.94
CA ILE A 24 5.28 -1.41 4.87
C ILE A 24 5.26 0.03 4.35
N ASN A 25 6.28 0.81 4.72
CA ASN A 25 6.60 2.07 4.04
C ASN A 25 7.12 1.75 2.62
N PHE A 26 6.23 1.29 1.75
CA PHE A 26 6.53 1.01 0.35
C PHE A 26 6.66 2.34 -0.39
N LYS A 27 7.90 2.73 -0.68
CA LYS A 27 8.15 3.92 -1.48
C LYS A 27 7.92 3.60 -2.94
N GLU A 28 6.81 4.09 -3.47
CA GLU A 28 6.47 3.98 -4.88
C GLU A 28 7.50 4.68 -5.77
N MET A 29 7.78 4.07 -6.93
CA MET A 29 8.65 4.65 -7.94
C MET A 29 7.89 5.78 -8.66
N PRO A 30 8.51 6.95 -8.92
CA PRO A 30 7.90 7.99 -9.74
C PRO A 30 7.73 7.55 -11.20
N LEU A 31 6.65 7.98 -11.85
CA LEU A 31 6.34 7.62 -13.23
C LEU A 31 7.44 8.02 -14.21
N GLU A 32 8.08 9.18 -14.01
CA GLU A 32 9.14 9.67 -14.88
C GLU A 32 10.38 8.77 -14.83
N VAL A 33 10.62 8.13 -13.68
CA VAL A 33 11.71 7.16 -13.52
C VAL A 33 11.34 5.87 -14.23
N ALA A 34 10.11 5.38 -14.07
CA ALA A 34 9.63 4.18 -14.76
C ALA A 34 9.72 4.34 -16.29
N ILE A 35 9.26 5.47 -16.83
CA ILE A 35 9.34 5.77 -18.27
C ILE A 35 10.81 5.78 -18.75
N LYS A 36 11.74 6.36 -17.98
CA LYS A 36 13.17 6.34 -18.32
C LYS A 36 13.73 4.92 -18.34
N MET A 37 13.35 4.07 -17.38
CA MET A 37 13.81 2.68 -17.31
C MET A 37 13.26 1.82 -18.44
N LEU A 38 11.99 2.01 -18.80
CA LEU A 38 11.36 1.31 -19.93
C LEU A 38 12.06 1.69 -21.24
N LYS A 39 12.30 2.99 -21.47
CA LYS A 39 13.04 3.47 -22.64
C LYS A 39 14.48 2.97 -22.68
N ALA A 40 15.17 2.91 -21.55
CA ALA A 40 16.52 2.37 -21.45
C ALA A 40 16.58 0.87 -21.77
N SER A 41 15.45 0.16 -21.60
CA SER A 41 15.28 -1.25 -21.95
C SER A 41 14.73 -1.44 -23.37
N GLU A 42 14.72 -0.40 -24.20
CA GLU A 42 14.14 -0.40 -25.56
C GLU A 42 12.63 -0.73 -25.60
N ILE A 43 11.93 -0.57 -24.48
CA ILE A 43 10.48 -0.72 -24.37
C ILE A 43 9.84 0.65 -24.55
N PHE A 44 9.15 0.82 -25.69
CA PHE A 44 8.46 2.05 -26.02
C PHE A 44 6.98 1.89 -25.71
N VAL A 45 6.51 2.64 -24.72
CA VAL A 45 5.11 2.72 -24.31
C VAL A 45 4.70 4.19 -24.18
N SER A 46 3.42 4.45 -24.32
CA SER A 46 2.81 5.73 -23.96
C SER A 46 2.90 5.98 -22.45
N GLU A 47 2.68 7.23 -22.04
CA GLU A 47 2.65 7.62 -20.63
C GLU A 47 1.50 6.91 -19.88
N GLU A 48 0.34 6.78 -20.53
CA GLU A 48 -0.82 6.04 -20.01
C GLU A 48 -0.46 4.58 -19.72
N GLU A 49 0.12 3.88 -20.71
CA GLU A 49 0.55 2.48 -20.56
C GLU A 49 1.62 2.33 -19.47
N ALA A 50 2.59 3.25 -19.41
CA ALA A 50 3.62 3.23 -18.36
C ALA A 50 3.00 3.39 -16.97
N SER A 51 1.99 4.25 -16.83
CA SER A 51 1.27 4.47 -15.57
C SER A 51 0.49 3.22 -15.14
N GLU A 52 -0.21 2.58 -16.08
CA GLU A 52 -0.95 1.34 -15.81
C GLU A 52 -0.02 0.19 -15.41
N ILE A 53 1.09 0.00 -16.13
CA ILE A 53 2.12 -1.00 -15.81
C ILE A 53 2.68 -0.74 -14.41
N LEU A 54 3.04 0.51 -14.12
CA LEU A 54 3.63 0.87 -12.84
C LEU A 54 2.68 0.63 -11.66
N SER A 55 1.39 0.97 -11.83
CA SER A 55 0.34 0.73 -10.84
C SER A 55 0.16 -0.76 -10.55
N LEU A 56 0.15 -1.59 -11.60
CA LEU A 56 0.09 -3.05 -11.46
C LEU A 56 1.31 -3.58 -10.68
N LEU A 57 2.52 -3.13 -11.03
CA LEU A 57 3.75 -3.56 -10.37
C LEU A 57 3.81 -3.15 -8.89
N HIS A 58 3.38 -1.92 -8.56
CA HIS A 58 3.26 -1.48 -7.16
C HIS A 58 2.28 -2.35 -6.37
N THR A 59 1.13 -2.70 -6.97
CA THR A 59 0.13 -3.56 -6.34
C THR A 59 0.70 -4.95 -6.07
N LEU A 60 1.33 -5.56 -7.07
CA LEU A 60 1.97 -6.87 -6.92
C LEU A 60 3.05 -6.84 -5.85
N ALA A 61 3.92 -5.83 -5.85
CA ALA A 61 4.97 -5.67 -4.85
C ALA A 61 4.39 -5.58 -3.44
N LYS A 62 3.36 -4.74 -3.23
CA LYS A 62 2.69 -4.60 -1.92
C LYS A 62 2.09 -5.93 -1.44
N VAL A 63 1.42 -6.67 -2.33
CA VAL A 63 0.85 -7.98 -2.02
C VAL A 63 1.96 -8.98 -1.68
N THR A 64 3.00 -9.08 -2.50
CA THR A 64 4.11 -10.01 -2.28
C THR A 64 4.84 -9.74 -0.97
N ILE A 65 5.13 -8.47 -0.65
CA ILE A 65 5.79 -8.11 0.61
C ILE A 65 4.87 -8.47 1.79
N LYS A 66 3.57 -8.18 1.70
CA LYS A 66 2.60 -8.56 2.72
C LYS A 66 2.60 -10.07 2.96
N GLU A 67 2.48 -10.87 1.91
CA GLU A 67 2.50 -12.33 2.01
C GLU A 67 3.82 -12.85 2.59
N PHE A 68 4.95 -12.26 2.18
CA PHE A 68 6.27 -12.64 2.68
C PHE A 68 6.46 -12.32 4.17
N LEU A 69 5.93 -11.19 4.65
CA LEU A 69 6.04 -10.80 6.05
C LEU A 69 5.04 -11.51 6.97
N LEU A 70 3.88 -11.93 6.45
CA LEU A 70 2.84 -12.59 7.24
C LEU A 70 2.97 -14.13 7.28
N ASN A 71 3.67 -14.74 6.32
CA ASN A 71 3.87 -16.19 6.25
C ASN A 71 5.26 -16.66 6.73
N ASN A 72 6.03 -15.79 7.42
CA ASN A 72 7.27 -16.11 8.13
C ASN A 72 7.08 -15.88 9.65
#